data_AF-A0AA39QSW7-F1
#
_entry.id   AF-A0AA39QSW7-F1
#
_cell.length_a   1.000
_cell.length_b   1.000
_cell.length_c   1.000
_cell.angle_alpha   90.00
_cell.angle_beta   90.00
_cell.angle_gamma   90.00
#
_symmetry.space_group_name_H-M   'P 1'
#
loop_
_entity.id
_entity.type
_entity.pdbx_description
1 polymer ?
#
loop_
_entity_poly.entity_id
_entity_poly.type
_entity_poly.pdbx_seq_one_letter_code
_entity_poly.pdbx_strand_id
1 'polypeptide(L)'
;MIYLLPLRRFLLPVIVFVIFIIAYRASPIPSSLPSFVFHPQPAPQQGIHVPISSLQKPLPIANVSENHLSPPMQYFYAYNKGDRLTNKNSASAPWQPLLDPNLEPLFRCPVKANRYTGHIRLPNIIQNISQIPPGSLKPESRVFWNPTLIALPYWSKNQYLVVSRIVTDGNYQENVLCEANICYIPGQDARPGEEPCTEDDLKHVGPGGGMRCASHPVALSVPPTPAEKCAGEFAPYVDIPGFHDPRIFWSGKGEPLMMINTQSRYACFGLWIIDLRTLYPPLQSLLSSSPTLPSLGPLKSYPTLTELTRNPADTRSAIEKNWFLFFPSSGESYIHYDLHLPGGTRGRTFAKLLGNGLTTTNLTDPLEQPCIKVLTEADEPDNRKRHGTWHQATNSLRLVLCNRSDPSCKAKPENTVFLAVVHRKFPNWLQLPLRYERFFIVWQATPPFAMIGVSRHPLLMANETASGWFASENWSDDSTNAATVAETKRKTRNATEPYGGKSYWAYFTYTVSISYAWGRPLRKGGSGDEAHDMHVGFLDDDVVLGIGVDDKGQAYSRVKAGDLVACLRACPGRVEKSGTEHE
;
A
#
# COMPACT_ATOMS: atom_id res chain seq x y z
N MET A 1 -8.05 27.92 61.99
CA MET A 1 -7.07 28.76 61.28
C MET A 1 -7.02 28.33 59.83
N ILE A 2 -7.58 29.12 58.92
CA ILE A 2 -7.57 28.85 57.48
C ILE A 2 -6.27 29.45 56.92
N TYR A 3 -5.37 28.61 56.46
CA TYR A 3 -4.10 29.01 55.84
C TYR A 3 -4.37 29.45 54.40
N LEU A 4 -4.44 30.76 54.15
CA LEU A 4 -4.50 31.32 52.80
C LEU A 4 -3.08 31.35 52.22
N LEU A 5 -2.88 30.64 51.10
CA LEU A 5 -1.64 30.69 50.32
C LEU A 5 -1.36 32.13 49.83
N PRO A 6 -0.09 32.54 49.71
CA PRO A 6 0.26 33.92 49.42
C PRO A 6 -0.11 34.27 47.97
N LEU A 7 -1.19 35.06 47.82
CA LEU A 7 -1.67 35.69 46.58
C LEU A 7 -0.57 36.38 45.74
N ARG A 8 0.56 36.70 46.37
CA ARG A 8 1.74 37.31 45.76
C ARG A 8 2.36 36.50 44.61
N ARG A 9 2.20 35.17 44.57
CA ARG A 9 2.77 34.34 43.48
C ARG A 9 1.99 34.39 42.16
N PHE A 10 0.72 34.82 42.19
CA PHE A 10 -0.12 34.88 40.98
C PHE A 10 -0.25 36.28 40.40
N LEU A 11 -0.05 37.33 41.19
CA LEU A 11 -0.16 38.71 40.71
C LEU A 11 1.00 39.11 39.78
N LEU A 12 2.23 38.66 40.05
CA LEU A 12 3.39 39.05 39.25
C LEU A 12 3.33 38.52 37.79
N PRO A 13 3.01 37.24 37.53
CA PRO A 13 2.88 36.75 36.16
C PRO A 13 1.74 37.44 35.38
N VAL A 14 0.62 37.72 36.05
CA VAL A 14 -0.53 38.39 35.43
C VAL A 14 -0.19 39.82 35.04
N ILE A 15 0.52 40.56 35.92
CA ILE A 15 0.96 41.93 35.61
C ILE A 15 1.97 41.94 34.45
N VAL A 16 2.93 40.99 34.43
CA VAL A 16 3.89 40.87 33.32
C VAL A 16 3.18 40.58 32.00
N PHE A 17 2.17 39.69 32.01
CA PHE A 17 1.40 39.35 30.82
C PHE A 17 0.58 40.54 30.30
N VAL A 18 -0.03 41.31 31.20
CA VAL A 18 -0.78 42.53 30.83
C VAL A 18 0.15 43.61 30.28
N ILE A 19 1.34 43.80 30.87
CA ILE A 19 2.35 44.74 30.35
C ILE A 19 2.79 44.33 28.94
N PHE A 20 2.99 43.03 28.68
CA PHE A 20 3.34 42.52 27.34
C PHE A 20 2.25 42.80 26.30
N ILE A 21 0.97 42.62 26.66
CA ILE A 21 -0.15 42.92 25.77
C ILE A 21 -0.24 44.42 25.47
N ILE A 22 -0.05 45.27 26.49
CA ILE A 22 -0.08 46.73 26.32
C ILE A 22 1.10 47.18 25.45
N ALA A 23 2.31 46.67 25.69
CA ALA A 23 3.50 46.98 24.89
C ALA A 23 3.37 46.50 23.43
N TYR A 24 2.79 45.32 23.22
CA TYR A 24 2.50 44.80 21.88
C TYR A 24 1.48 45.67 21.13
N ARG A 25 0.44 46.15 21.82
CA ARG A 25 -0.57 47.03 21.21
C ARG A 25 -0.10 48.47 21.01
N ALA A 26 0.85 48.95 21.81
CA ALA A 26 1.39 50.31 21.71
C ALA A 26 2.56 50.42 20.72
N SER A 27 3.09 49.31 20.20
CA SER A 27 4.18 49.33 19.24
C SER A 27 3.64 49.58 17.81
N PRO A 28 4.09 50.63 17.11
CA PRO A 28 3.73 50.84 15.72
C PRO A 28 4.32 49.70 14.87
N ILE A 29 3.43 48.95 14.21
CA ILE A 29 3.80 47.85 13.31
C ILE A 29 4.69 48.41 12.19
N PRO A 30 5.91 47.88 11.98
CA PRO A 30 6.74 48.25 10.83
C PRO A 30 6.00 47.92 9.54
N SER A 31 5.82 48.91 8.68
CA SER A 31 5.09 48.83 7.40
C SER A 31 5.79 48.01 6.30
N SER A 32 6.65 47.05 6.66
CA SER A 32 7.44 46.25 5.71
C SER A 32 7.43 44.75 5.99
N LEU A 33 6.36 44.21 6.59
CA LEU A 33 6.07 42.78 6.53
C LEU A 33 5.29 42.50 5.23
N PRO A 34 5.69 41.53 4.40
CA PRO A 34 4.92 41.15 3.22
C PRO A 34 3.52 40.77 3.68
N SER A 35 2.54 41.50 3.17
CA SER A 35 1.14 41.25 3.43
C SER A 35 0.84 39.81 3.04
N PHE A 36 0.51 38.96 4.02
CA PHE A 36 -0.26 37.77 3.73
C PHE A 36 -1.62 38.26 3.22
N VAL A 37 -1.69 38.48 1.91
CA VAL A 37 -2.96 38.63 1.21
C VAL A 37 -3.63 37.27 1.34
N PHE A 38 -4.49 37.15 2.34
CA PHE A 38 -5.58 36.19 2.26
C PHE A 38 -6.40 36.62 1.05
N HIS A 39 -6.16 35.98 -0.09
CA HIS A 39 -7.18 35.95 -1.12
C HIS A 39 -8.45 35.42 -0.44
N PRO A 40 -9.58 36.15 -0.49
CA PRO A 40 -10.86 35.57 -0.14
C PRO A 40 -10.97 34.29 -0.95
N GLN A 41 -11.00 33.15 -0.28
CA GLN A 41 -11.29 31.92 -0.98
C GLN A 41 -12.64 32.12 -1.67
N PRO A 42 -12.76 31.84 -2.98
CA PRO A 42 -14.09 31.67 -3.55
C PRO A 42 -14.83 30.66 -2.66
N ALA A 43 -16.10 30.92 -2.36
CA ALA A 43 -16.91 30.00 -1.58
C ALA A 43 -16.68 28.58 -2.13
N PRO A 44 -16.41 27.58 -1.27
CA PRO A 44 -16.21 26.21 -1.74
C PRO A 44 -17.39 25.90 -2.65
N GLN A 45 -17.09 25.54 -3.90
CA GLN A 45 -18.13 25.03 -4.78
C GLN A 45 -18.78 23.89 -4.01
N GLN A 46 -20.08 24.02 -3.73
CA GLN A 46 -20.83 22.96 -3.08
C GLN A 46 -20.55 21.70 -3.89
N GLY A 47 -19.92 20.71 -3.25
CA GLY A 47 -19.79 19.39 -3.82
C GLY A 47 -21.16 18.98 -4.33
N ILE A 48 -21.23 18.40 -5.51
CA ILE A 48 -22.49 17.98 -6.12
C ILE A 48 -23.07 16.89 -5.21
N HIS A 49 -23.84 17.30 -4.22
CA HIS A 49 -24.70 16.44 -3.44
C HIS A 49 -25.75 15.97 -4.45
N VAL A 50 -25.68 14.70 -4.84
CA VAL A 50 -26.73 14.05 -5.60
C VAL A 50 -27.59 13.34 -4.55
N PRO A 51 -28.66 13.95 -4.01
CA PRO A 51 -29.59 13.21 -3.19
C PRO A 51 -30.11 12.04 -4.01
N ILE A 52 -30.25 10.87 -3.38
CA ILE A 52 -30.73 9.65 -4.06
C ILE A 52 -32.08 9.89 -4.78
N SER A 53 -32.91 10.83 -4.29
CA SER A 53 -34.16 11.26 -4.94
C SER A 53 -33.98 11.91 -6.32
N SER A 54 -32.78 12.33 -6.70
CA SER A 54 -32.46 12.94 -8.00
C SER A 54 -31.97 11.95 -9.05
N LEU A 55 -31.72 10.69 -8.69
CA LEU A 55 -31.44 9.62 -9.65
C LEU A 55 -32.76 9.18 -10.32
N GLN A 56 -33.09 9.78 -11.46
CA GLN A 56 -34.35 9.56 -12.22
C GLN A 56 -34.53 8.12 -12.76
N LYS A 57 -33.58 7.21 -12.52
CA LYS A 57 -33.74 5.78 -12.79
C LYS A 57 -33.36 4.98 -11.53
N PRO A 58 -34.26 4.17 -10.97
CA PRO A 58 -33.85 3.18 -9.98
C PRO A 58 -32.82 2.26 -10.65
N LEU A 59 -31.60 2.24 -10.14
CA LEU A 59 -30.69 1.13 -10.39
C LEU A 59 -31.43 -0.14 -9.94
N PRO A 60 -31.34 -1.26 -10.67
CA PRO A 60 -32.02 -2.50 -10.30
C PRO A 60 -31.39 -3.03 -9.01
N ILE A 61 -31.90 -2.58 -7.88
CA ILE A 61 -31.46 -2.96 -6.54
C ILE A 61 -32.70 -3.58 -5.89
N ALA A 62 -32.75 -4.91 -5.87
CA ALA A 62 -33.60 -5.61 -4.95
C ALA A 62 -33.21 -5.18 -3.53
N ASN A 63 -34.19 -5.05 -2.64
CA ASN A 63 -33.96 -4.70 -1.24
C ASN A 63 -33.29 -5.92 -0.55
N VAL A 64 -31.96 -6.06 -0.67
CA VAL A 64 -31.22 -7.25 -0.22
C VAL A 64 -30.69 -7.11 1.22
N SER A 65 -31.11 -6.08 1.97
CA SER A 65 -30.63 -5.83 3.34
C SER A 65 -31.04 -6.91 4.35
N GLU A 66 -31.88 -7.87 3.95
CA GLU A 66 -32.37 -8.97 4.79
C GLU A 66 -31.88 -10.36 4.35
N ASN A 67 -30.95 -10.45 3.39
CA ASN A 67 -30.37 -11.75 3.03
C ASN A 67 -29.37 -12.20 4.11
N HIS A 68 -29.93 -12.73 5.21
CA HIS A 68 -29.32 -13.78 6.02
C HIS A 68 -29.19 -15.05 5.16
N LEU A 69 -28.37 -15.00 4.11
CA LEU A 69 -27.89 -16.22 3.49
C LEU A 69 -26.93 -16.84 4.50
N SER A 70 -27.44 -17.80 5.27
CA SER A 70 -26.60 -18.77 5.96
C SER A 70 -25.55 -19.25 4.96
N PRO A 71 -24.24 -19.20 5.30
CA PRO A 71 -23.22 -19.66 4.37
C PRO A 71 -23.57 -21.07 3.89
N PRO A 72 -23.37 -21.40 2.61
CA PRO A 72 -23.53 -22.78 2.18
C PRO A 72 -22.72 -23.66 3.12
N MET A 73 -23.31 -24.73 3.68
CA MET A 73 -22.65 -25.63 4.64
C MET A 73 -21.31 -26.20 4.14
N GLN A 74 -21.05 -26.10 2.83
CA GLN A 74 -19.80 -26.44 2.16
C GLN A 74 -18.63 -25.49 2.49
N TYR A 75 -18.89 -24.29 3.02
CA TYR A 75 -17.89 -23.31 3.45
C TYR A 75 -17.67 -23.28 4.97
N PHE A 76 -18.56 -23.92 5.74
CA PHE A 76 -18.22 -24.35 7.08
C PHE A 76 -17.43 -25.63 6.89
N TYR A 77 -16.11 -25.57 7.10
CA TYR A 77 -15.32 -26.78 7.17
C TYR A 77 -15.85 -27.65 8.31
N ALA A 78 -16.71 -28.62 7.98
CA ALA A 78 -16.93 -29.80 8.80
C ALA A 78 -15.59 -30.53 8.81
N TYR A 79 -14.77 -30.24 9.82
CA TYR A 79 -13.65 -31.10 10.13
C TYR A 79 -14.26 -32.46 10.48
N ASN A 80 -14.15 -33.43 9.57
CA ASN A 80 -14.60 -34.79 9.81
C ASN A 80 -13.93 -35.28 11.09
N LYS A 81 -14.73 -35.45 12.14
CA LYS A 81 -14.32 -36.00 13.44
C LYS A 81 -14.09 -37.52 13.35
N GLY A 82 -13.64 -38.03 12.20
CA GLY A 82 -13.82 -39.42 11.84
C GLY A 82 -12.97 -39.91 10.67
N ASP A 83 -11.68 -39.58 10.64
CA ASP A 83 -10.72 -40.53 10.08
C ASP A 83 -9.99 -41.20 11.25
N ARG A 84 -10.60 -42.26 11.77
CA ARG A 84 -9.88 -43.30 12.50
C ARG A 84 -9.02 -44.07 11.48
N LEU A 85 -7.94 -43.44 11.02
CA LEU A 85 -6.81 -44.17 10.51
C LEU A 85 -6.09 -44.75 11.72
N THR A 86 -6.25 -46.05 11.91
CA THR A 86 -5.47 -46.87 12.81
C THR A 86 -4.01 -46.86 12.37
N ASN A 87 -3.28 -45.82 12.76
CA ASN A 87 -1.83 -45.85 12.86
C ASN A 87 -1.43 -45.04 14.09
N LYS A 88 -1.28 -45.75 15.22
CA LYS A 88 -0.57 -45.25 16.39
C LYS A 88 0.87 -44.97 15.95
N ASN A 89 1.19 -43.69 15.74
CA ASN A 89 2.52 -43.04 15.79
C ASN A 89 2.62 -41.80 14.87
N SER A 90 1.55 -41.01 14.74
CA SER A 90 1.70 -39.62 14.30
C SER A 90 0.79 -38.75 15.16
N ALA A 91 1.34 -38.27 16.28
CA ALA A 91 0.81 -37.07 16.89
C ALA A 91 0.97 -35.97 15.83
N SER A 92 -0.14 -35.41 15.36
CA SER A 92 -0.12 -34.25 14.48
C SER A 92 0.54 -33.10 15.24
N ALA A 93 1.85 -32.93 15.03
CA ALA A 93 2.59 -31.83 15.59
C ALA A 93 1.91 -30.51 15.17
N PRO A 94 1.85 -29.49 16.05
CA PRO A 94 1.36 -28.18 15.68
C PRO A 94 2.11 -27.72 14.42
N TRP A 95 1.38 -27.25 13.41
CA TRP A 95 1.95 -26.83 12.13
C TRP A 95 3.00 -25.75 12.39
N GLN A 96 4.28 -26.11 12.34
CA GLN A 96 5.39 -25.17 12.51
C GLN A 96 5.86 -24.76 11.11
N PRO A 97 5.71 -23.49 10.71
CA PRO A 97 6.17 -22.99 9.42
C PRO A 97 7.67 -23.26 9.15
N LEU A 98 8.45 -23.48 10.20
CA LEU A 98 9.89 -23.76 10.15
C LEU A 98 10.25 -25.18 9.69
N LEU A 99 9.27 -26.10 9.58
CA LEU A 99 9.51 -27.47 9.13
C LEU A 99 9.33 -27.65 7.62
N ASP A 100 8.76 -26.66 6.92
CA ASP A 100 8.66 -26.68 5.47
C ASP A 100 9.99 -26.18 4.86
N PRO A 101 10.74 -27.03 4.13
CA PRO A 101 12.01 -26.63 3.53
C PRO A 101 11.85 -25.50 2.50
N ASN A 102 10.66 -25.30 1.92
CA ASN A 102 10.39 -24.19 1.01
C ASN A 102 10.27 -22.84 1.76
N LEU A 103 9.91 -22.86 3.04
CA LEU A 103 9.74 -21.67 3.88
C LEU A 103 11.02 -21.30 4.63
N GLU A 104 11.91 -22.25 4.89
CA GLU A 104 13.17 -22.04 5.61
C GLU A 104 13.98 -20.82 5.09
N PRO A 105 14.14 -20.61 3.76
CA PRO A 105 14.89 -19.48 3.23
C PRO A 105 14.32 -18.12 3.64
N LEU A 106 13.00 -18.02 3.85
CA LEU A 106 12.32 -16.76 4.20
C LEU A 106 12.72 -16.26 5.59
N PHE A 107 13.12 -17.14 6.50
CA PHE A 107 13.46 -16.80 7.88
C PHE A 107 14.95 -16.47 8.07
N ARG A 108 15.77 -16.66 7.03
CA ARG A 108 17.19 -16.29 7.06
C ARG A 108 17.35 -14.79 6.90
N CYS A 109 18.24 -14.19 7.69
CA CYS A 109 18.52 -12.75 7.68
C CYS A 109 19.91 -12.49 7.08
N PRO A 110 20.03 -12.34 5.75
CA PRO A 110 21.34 -12.13 5.10
C PRO A 110 21.93 -10.75 5.40
N VAL A 111 21.08 -9.78 5.74
CA VAL A 111 21.49 -8.39 6.02
C VAL A 111 21.18 -8.06 7.47
N LYS A 112 22.16 -7.52 8.19
CA LYS A 112 22.00 -7.02 9.56
C LYS A 112 21.22 -5.72 9.55
N ALA A 113 20.27 -5.58 10.47
CA ALA A 113 19.55 -4.32 10.66
C ALA A 113 20.48 -3.22 11.20
N ASN A 114 20.23 -1.98 10.77
CA ASN A 114 20.88 -0.80 11.32
C ASN A 114 20.60 -0.70 12.82
N ARG A 115 21.63 -0.52 13.64
CA ARG A 115 21.50 -0.54 15.11
C ARG A 115 20.68 0.61 15.70
N TYR A 116 20.60 1.74 15.00
CA TYR A 116 19.88 2.94 15.46
C TYR A 116 18.44 2.95 14.97
N THR A 117 18.25 2.74 13.66
CA THR A 117 16.93 2.83 13.05
C THR A 117 16.18 1.50 13.10
N GLY A 118 16.87 0.37 13.30
CA GLY A 118 16.29 -0.97 13.27
C GLY A 118 15.89 -1.45 11.87
N HIS A 119 16.19 -0.70 10.81
CA HIS A 119 15.81 -1.02 9.44
C HIS A 119 16.85 -1.92 8.75
N ILE A 120 16.41 -2.78 7.85
CA ILE A 120 17.27 -3.41 6.83
C ILE A 120 17.28 -2.52 5.60
N ARG A 121 18.47 -2.29 5.03
CA ARG A 121 18.66 -1.49 3.82
C ARG A 121 18.98 -2.39 2.64
N LEU A 122 18.10 -2.36 1.64
CA LEU A 122 18.31 -3.05 0.37
C LEU A 122 19.23 -2.22 -0.55
N PRO A 123 19.98 -2.86 -1.46
CA PRO A 123 20.88 -2.16 -2.39
C PRO A 123 20.14 -1.40 -3.49
N ASN A 124 18.85 -1.67 -3.68
CA ASN A 124 18.00 -1.08 -4.71
C ASN A 124 17.73 0.39 -4.41
N ILE A 125 17.75 1.24 -5.45
CA ILE A 125 17.52 2.68 -5.31
C ILE A 125 16.06 3.05 -5.61
N ILE A 126 15.60 4.12 -4.97
CA ILE A 126 14.39 4.85 -5.34
C ILE A 126 14.73 5.72 -6.56
N GLN A 127 13.98 5.55 -7.64
CA GLN A 127 14.08 6.30 -8.90
C GLN A 127 12.82 7.13 -9.13
N ASN A 128 12.95 8.25 -9.81
CA ASN A 128 11.84 9.18 -10.02
C ASN A 128 10.84 8.66 -11.07
N ILE A 129 9.59 9.09 -10.92
CA ILE A 129 8.54 8.93 -11.94
C ILE A 129 8.19 10.33 -12.48
N SER A 130 8.36 10.53 -13.78
CA SER A 130 7.93 11.74 -14.48
C SER A 130 6.64 11.50 -15.27
N GLN A 131 5.66 12.38 -15.05
CA GLN A 131 4.40 12.40 -15.81
C GLN A 131 4.48 13.29 -17.06
N ILE A 132 5.65 13.86 -17.34
CA ILE A 132 5.91 14.73 -18.49
C ILE A 132 6.41 13.85 -19.64
N PRO A 133 5.68 13.76 -20.77
CA PRO A 133 6.10 12.92 -21.89
C PRO A 133 7.31 13.51 -22.64
N PRO A 134 8.04 12.67 -23.41
CA PRO A 134 9.11 13.13 -24.29
C PRO A 134 8.68 14.28 -25.21
N GLY A 135 9.54 15.30 -25.31
CA GLY A 135 9.31 16.46 -26.19
C GLY A 135 8.21 17.42 -25.74
N SER A 136 7.69 17.31 -24.51
CA SER A 136 6.76 18.31 -23.97
C SER A 136 7.44 19.67 -23.82
N LEU A 137 6.95 20.67 -24.55
CA LEU A 137 7.42 22.06 -24.45
C LEU A 137 6.76 22.81 -23.29
N LYS A 138 5.62 22.31 -22.79
CA LYS A 138 4.89 22.95 -21.70
C LYS A 138 5.36 22.37 -20.38
N PRO A 139 5.73 23.22 -19.40
CA PRO A 139 5.92 22.76 -18.04
C PRO A 139 4.59 22.21 -17.52
N GLU A 140 4.67 21.06 -16.86
CA GLU A 140 3.53 20.48 -16.17
C GLU A 140 3.43 21.12 -14.79
N SER A 141 2.33 21.83 -14.53
CA SER A 141 2.11 22.56 -13.28
C SER A 141 1.45 21.71 -12.19
N ARG A 142 0.89 20.55 -12.56
CA ARG A 142 0.23 19.66 -11.61
C ARG A 142 1.25 18.93 -10.74
N VAL A 143 0.88 18.73 -9.48
CA VAL A 143 1.65 17.92 -8.52
C VAL A 143 1.11 16.51 -8.52
N PHE A 144 1.96 15.53 -8.86
CA PHE A 144 1.61 14.11 -8.89
C PHE A 144 2.19 13.38 -7.69
N TRP A 145 1.38 12.55 -7.07
CA TRP A 145 1.76 11.76 -5.90
C TRP A 145 0.94 10.47 -5.83
N ASN A 146 1.31 9.57 -4.93
CA ASN A 146 0.71 8.24 -4.77
C ASN A 146 0.70 7.42 -6.08
N PRO A 147 1.87 7.14 -6.69
CA PRO A 147 1.93 6.43 -7.95
C PRO A 147 1.56 4.96 -7.76
N THR A 148 0.42 4.53 -8.29
CA THR A 148 0.09 3.11 -8.39
C THR A 148 0.41 2.62 -9.80
N LEU A 149 1.04 1.45 -9.89
CA LEU A 149 1.61 0.95 -11.14
C LEU A 149 1.39 -0.54 -11.32
N ILE A 150 1.21 -0.95 -12.58
CA ILE A 150 1.28 -2.33 -13.04
C ILE A 150 2.16 -2.41 -14.29
N ALA A 151 2.89 -3.51 -14.44
CA ALA A 151 3.45 -3.83 -15.74
C ALA A 151 2.33 -4.19 -16.73
N LEU A 152 2.58 -3.95 -18.01
CA LEU A 152 1.75 -4.34 -19.13
C LEU A 152 2.31 -5.61 -19.79
N PRO A 153 1.49 -6.37 -20.55
CA PRO A 153 1.95 -7.57 -21.25
C PRO A 153 3.11 -7.29 -22.21
N TYR A 154 3.93 -8.30 -22.52
CA TYR A 154 5.16 -8.14 -23.31
C TYR A 154 4.95 -7.64 -24.74
N TRP A 155 3.74 -7.79 -25.30
CA TRP A 155 3.38 -7.28 -26.63
C TRP A 155 2.88 -5.84 -26.61
N SER A 156 2.79 -5.23 -25.43
CA SER A 156 2.47 -3.81 -25.28
C SER A 156 3.60 -2.95 -25.85
N LYS A 157 3.24 -1.84 -26.47
CA LYS A 157 4.20 -0.82 -26.90
C LYS A 157 4.95 -0.21 -25.71
N ASN A 158 4.23 0.00 -24.60
CA ASN A 158 4.77 0.58 -23.37
C ASN A 158 4.75 -0.46 -22.25
N GLN A 159 5.73 -0.40 -21.35
CA GLN A 159 5.96 -1.44 -20.35
C GLN A 159 5.07 -1.33 -19.11
N TYR A 160 4.62 -0.12 -18.77
CA TYR A 160 3.92 0.14 -17.52
C TYR A 160 2.68 0.99 -17.74
N LEU A 161 1.72 0.81 -16.84
CA LEU A 161 0.62 1.72 -16.61
C LEU A 161 0.87 2.41 -15.26
N VAL A 162 0.76 3.74 -15.22
CA VAL A 162 0.92 4.52 -13.99
C VAL A 162 -0.35 5.32 -13.78
N VAL A 163 -0.97 5.15 -12.61
CA VAL A 163 -2.04 6.02 -12.14
C VAL A 163 -1.52 6.83 -10.96
N SER A 164 -1.61 8.15 -11.09
CA SER A 164 -1.19 9.09 -10.06
C SER A 164 -2.35 9.96 -9.63
N ARG A 165 -2.29 10.41 -8.38
CA ARG A 165 -3.24 11.36 -7.84
C ARG A 165 -2.76 12.79 -8.10
N ILE A 166 -3.69 13.67 -8.42
CA ILE A 166 -3.49 15.12 -8.51
C ILE A 166 -4.54 15.83 -7.65
N VAL A 167 -4.21 17.05 -7.24
CA VAL A 167 -5.18 17.96 -6.62
C VAL A 167 -5.44 19.09 -7.62
N THR A 168 -6.71 19.30 -7.93
CA THR A 168 -7.19 20.37 -8.80
C THR A 168 -7.60 21.58 -7.99
N ASP A 169 -7.90 22.69 -8.67
CA ASP A 169 -8.40 23.91 -8.03
C ASP A 169 -9.67 23.60 -7.22
N GLY A 170 -9.71 24.04 -5.96
CA GLY A 170 -10.82 23.74 -5.04
C GLY A 170 -10.66 22.45 -4.22
N ASN A 171 -9.44 21.91 -4.12
CA ASN A 171 -9.09 20.70 -3.35
C ASN A 171 -9.67 19.38 -3.89
N TYR A 172 -10.30 19.40 -5.07
CA TYR A 172 -10.84 18.19 -5.70
C TYR A 172 -9.74 17.26 -6.19
N GLN A 173 -9.89 15.96 -5.93
CA GLN A 173 -8.86 14.98 -6.19
C GLN A 173 -9.20 14.14 -7.40
N GLU A 174 -8.30 14.17 -8.38
CA GLU A 174 -8.41 13.39 -9.59
C GLU A 174 -7.33 12.32 -9.64
N ASN A 175 -7.64 11.25 -10.34
CA ASN A 175 -6.66 10.24 -10.73
C ASN A 175 -6.39 10.41 -12.21
N VAL A 176 -5.12 10.47 -12.58
CA VAL A 176 -4.67 10.53 -13.96
C VAL A 176 -3.88 9.28 -14.30
N LEU A 177 -3.95 8.85 -15.54
CA LEU A 177 -3.31 7.65 -16.04
C LEU A 177 -2.40 8.00 -17.22
N CYS A 178 -1.22 7.39 -17.24
CA CYS A 178 -0.39 7.34 -18.44
C CYS A 178 0.16 5.93 -18.65
N GLU A 179 0.51 5.62 -19.89
CA GLU A 179 1.43 4.52 -20.17
C GLU A 179 2.85 5.04 -20.05
N ALA A 180 3.77 4.24 -19.50
CA ALA A 180 5.13 4.66 -19.18
C ALA A 180 6.16 3.58 -19.50
N ASN A 181 7.40 4.03 -19.69
CA ASN A 181 8.57 3.16 -19.87
C ASN A 181 9.65 3.55 -18.86
N ILE A 182 10.55 2.60 -18.59
CA ILE A 182 11.73 2.87 -17.79
C ILE A 182 12.92 3.07 -18.73
N CYS A 183 13.63 4.17 -18.52
CA CYS A 183 14.92 4.38 -19.15
C CYS A 183 16.04 4.12 -18.14
N TYR A 184 17.16 3.58 -18.62
CA TYR A 184 18.31 3.23 -17.78
C TYR A 184 19.56 4.03 -18.14
N ILE A 185 20.50 4.11 -17.20
CA ILE A 185 21.83 4.68 -17.46
C ILE A 185 22.76 3.55 -17.94
N PRO A 186 23.51 3.73 -19.04
CA PRO A 186 24.49 2.74 -19.49
C PRO A 186 25.42 2.27 -18.36
N GLY A 187 25.54 0.95 -18.20
CA GLY A 187 26.29 0.33 -17.09
C GLY A 187 25.42 -0.12 -15.90
N GLN A 188 24.11 0.13 -15.93
CA GLN A 188 23.13 -0.48 -15.03
C GLN A 188 22.47 -1.72 -15.68
N ASP A 189 21.88 -2.58 -14.85
CA ASP A 189 21.11 -3.75 -15.31
C ASP A 189 19.86 -3.31 -16.07
N ALA A 190 19.95 -3.30 -17.39
CA ALA A 190 18.84 -3.03 -18.30
C ALA A 190 18.00 -4.30 -18.51
N ARG A 191 16.67 -4.12 -18.58
CA ARG A 191 15.75 -5.21 -18.92
C ARG A 191 15.33 -5.17 -20.39
N PRO A 192 14.85 -6.30 -20.94
CA PRO A 192 14.22 -6.31 -22.25
C PRO A 192 13.10 -5.27 -22.34
N GLY A 193 13.17 -4.41 -23.36
CA GLY A 193 12.22 -3.31 -23.59
C GLY A 193 12.56 -2.00 -22.87
N GLU A 194 13.60 -1.96 -22.03
CA GLU A 194 14.11 -0.70 -21.48
C GLU A 194 15.12 -0.09 -22.45
N GLU A 195 15.09 1.23 -22.58
CA GLU A 195 15.97 1.98 -23.48
C GLU A 195 16.94 2.86 -22.67
N PRO A 196 18.14 3.15 -23.20
CA PRO A 196 19.02 4.14 -22.59
C PRO A 196 18.31 5.49 -22.46
N CYS A 197 18.44 6.16 -21.32
CA CYS A 197 17.88 7.50 -21.14
C CYS A 197 18.48 8.50 -22.14
N THR A 198 17.61 9.27 -22.79
CA THR A 198 18.01 10.44 -23.59
C THR A 198 18.37 11.61 -22.67
N GLU A 199 19.01 12.65 -23.21
CA GLU A 199 19.24 13.90 -22.45
C GLU A 199 17.94 14.54 -21.97
N ASP A 200 16.85 14.39 -22.75
CA ASP A 200 15.53 14.88 -22.35
C ASP A 200 14.99 14.10 -21.16
N ASP A 201 15.17 12.76 -21.13
CA ASP A 201 14.75 11.94 -20.00
C ASP A 201 15.47 12.35 -18.71
N LEU A 202 16.79 12.51 -18.77
CA LEU A 202 17.61 12.85 -17.61
C LEU A 202 17.24 14.21 -16.98
N LYS A 203 16.69 15.15 -17.76
CA LYS A 203 16.16 16.42 -17.23
C LYS A 203 14.94 16.21 -16.34
N HIS A 204 14.15 15.17 -16.59
CA HIS A 204 12.88 14.92 -15.91
C HIS A 204 12.97 13.84 -14.83
N VAL A 205 13.68 12.74 -15.09
CA VAL A 205 13.82 11.64 -14.13
C VAL A 205 15.11 11.72 -13.32
N GLY A 206 16.05 12.58 -13.73
CA GLY A 206 17.32 12.79 -13.05
C GLY A 206 18.43 11.85 -13.53
N PRO A 207 19.65 12.00 -12.97
CA PRO A 207 20.87 11.35 -13.47
C PRO A 207 20.94 9.84 -13.19
N GLY A 208 20.01 9.31 -12.38
CA GLY A 208 19.93 7.88 -12.07
C GLY A 208 18.99 7.09 -12.98
N GLY A 209 18.46 7.72 -14.04
CA GLY A 209 17.36 7.18 -14.83
C GLY A 209 16.06 7.12 -14.04
N GLY A 210 15.02 6.54 -14.65
CA GLY A 210 13.72 6.44 -14.03
C GLY A 210 12.60 6.10 -15.00
N MET A 211 11.37 6.28 -14.53
CA MET A 211 10.16 5.97 -15.28
C MET A 211 9.57 7.26 -15.83
N ARG A 212 9.19 7.26 -17.10
CA ARG A 212 8.60 8.42 -17.78
C ARG A 212 7.39 8.01 -18.58
N CYS A 213 6.31 8.80 -18.48
CA CYS A 213 5.13 8.61 -19.31
C CYS A 213 5.48 8.75 -20.80
N ALA A 214 4.97 7.84 -21.62
CA ALA A 214 5.08 7.90 -23.07
C ALA A 214 4.07 8.87 -23.69
N SER A 215 2.97 9.16 -22.99
CA SER A 215 1.90 10.06 -23.41
C SER A 215 1.50 11.02 -22.29
N HIS A 216 0.75 12.06 -22.63
CA HIS A 216 0.21 12.98 -21.63
C HIS A 216 -0.77 12.24 -20.71
N PRO A 217 -0.74 12.50 -19.39
CA PRO A 217 -1.65 11.83 -18.46
C PRO A 217 -3.11 12.20 -18.73
N VAL A 218 -3.96 11.19 -18.83
CA VAL A 218 -5.41 11.30 -19.08
C VAL A 218 -6.16 11.18 -17.76
N ALA A 219 -7.12 12.08 -17.49
CA ALA A 219 -7.97 12.00 -16.31
C ALA A 219 -8.88 10.77 -16.37
N LEU A 220 -8.96 10.03 -15.25
CA LEU A 220 -9.85 8.89 -15.07
C LEU A 220 -11.19 9.38 -14.53
N SER A 221 -12.20 9.43 -15.40
CA SER A 221 -13.56 9.84 -15.04
C SER A 221 -14.29 8.72 -14.30
N VAL A 222 -14.12 8.65 -12.99
CA VAL A 222 -14.89 7.75 -12.13
C VAL A 222 -16.26 8.40 -11.83
N PRO A 223 -17.38 7.64 -11.85
CA PRO A 223 -18.69 8.20 -11.54
C PRO A 223 -18.80 8.61 -10.05
N PRO A 224 -19.57 9.66 -9.73
CA PRO A 224 -19.79 10.08 -8.35
C PRO A 224 -20.52 8.99 -7.55
N THR A 225 -20.26 8.95 -6.25
CA THR A 225 -20.82 7.97 -5.31
C THR A 225 -21.61 8.66 -4.20
N PRO A 226 -22.70 8.06 -3.70
CA PRO A 226 -23.48 8.64 -2.62
C PRO A 226 -22.75 8.55 -1.27
N ALA A 227 -23.01 9.51 -0.38
CA ALA A 227 -22.61 9.49 1.03
C ALA A 227 -23.85 9.36 1.92
N GLU A 228 -24.06 8.21 2.56
CA GLU A 228 -25.28 8.02 3.36
C GLU A 228 -25.09 8.32 4.86
N LYS A 229 -23.88 8.14 5.44
CA LYS A 229 -23.74 7.98 6.91
C LYS A 229 -22.50 8.63 7.57
N CYS A 230 -22.03 9.77 7.09
CA CYS A 230 -20.96 10.49 7.79
C CYS A 230 -21.52 11.24 9.02
N ALA A 231 -21.20 10.76 10.22
CA ALA A 231 -21.65 11.34 11.49
C ALA A 231 -20.51 11.44 12.51
N GLY A 232 -20.72 12.19 13.60
CA GLY A 232 -19.75 12.34 14.68
C GLY A 232 -18.44 12.96 14.20
N GLU A 233 -17.30 12.35 14.57
CA GLU A 233 -15.96 12.80 14.15
C GLU A 233 -15.74 12.75 12.63
N PHE A 234 -16.58 11.99 11.90
CA PHE A 234 -16.50 11.86 10.45
C PHE A 234 -17.45 12.79 9.69
N ALA A 235 -18.24 13.64 10.38
CA ALA A 235 -19.11 14.61 9.71
C ALA A 235 -18.37 15.55 8.72
N PRO A 236 -17.11 15.97 8.95
CA PRO A 236 -16.36 16.74 7.96
C PRO A 236 -15.99 15.98 6.68
N TYR A 237 -16.16 14.65 6.66
CA TYR A 237 -15.79 13.78 5.54
C TYR A 237 -16.92 13.59 4.51
N VAL A 238 -18.11 14.17 4.74
CA VAL A 238 -19.30 14.06 3.86
C VAL A 238 -18.98 14.49 2.43
N ASP A 239 -18.27 15.61 2.28
CA ASP A 239 -18.07 16.29 0.99
C ASP A 239 -16.62 16.19 0.51
N ILE A 240 -15.89 15.13 0.87
CA ILE A 240 -14.52 14.97 0.40
C ILE A 240 -14.50 14.88 -1.13
N PRO A 241 -13.89 15.85 -1.82
CA PRO A 241 -14.07 15.96 -3.26
C PRO A 241 -13.15 14.99 -4.01
N GLY A 242 -13.74 14.11 -4.82
CA GLY A 242 -13.04 13.26 -5.78
C GLY A 242 -12.69 11.87 -5.28
N PHE A 243 -11.65 11.27 -5.87
CA PHE A 243 -11.33 9.86 -5.72
C PHE A 243 -9.93 9.66 -5.14
N HIS A 244 -9.85 8.91 -4.06
CA HIS A 244 -8.67 8.82 -3.21
C HIS A 244 -7.95 7.49 -3.38
N ASP A 245 -6.63 7.55 -3.18
CA ASP A 245 -5.75 6.41 -2.99
C ASP A 245 -5.98 5.26 -3.99
N PRO A 246 -5.85 5.55 -5.31
CA PRO A 246 -6.02 4.55 -6.34
C PRO A 246 -4.99 3.43 -6.16
N ARG A 247 -5.43 2.19 -6.35
CA ARG A 247 -4.58 0.99 -6.35
C ARG A 247 -4.94 0.13 -7.54
N ILE A 248 -4.07 0.09 -8.55
CA ILE A 248 -4.21 -0.77 -9.72
C ILE A 248 -3.44 -2.07 -9.53
N PHE A 249 -4.01 -3.18 -9.99
CA PHE A 249 -3.42 -4.52 -9.88
C PHE A 249 -4.07 -5.50 -10.87
N TRP A 250 -3.39 -6.62 -11.11
CA TRP A 250 -3.94 -7.72 -11.90
C TRP A 250 -4.78 -8.67 -11.02
N SER A 251 -5.97 -9.03 -11.49
CA SER A 251 -6.79 -10.08 -10.86
C SER A 251 -6.24 -11.48 -11.13
N GLY A 252 -6.76 -12.48 -10.42
CA GLY A 252 -6.47 -13.89 -10.73
C GLY A 252 -6.89 -14.34 -12.14
N LYS A 253 -7.76 -13.58 -12.82
CA LYS A 253 -8.18 -13.81 -14.22
C LYS A 253 -7.35 -13.03 -15.23
N GLY A 254 -6.41 -12.20 -14.77
CA GLY A 254 -5.67 -11.28 -15.62
C GLY A 254 -6.45 -10.03 -16.00
N GLU A 255 -7.43 -9.62 -15.21
CA GLU A 255 -8.12 -8.34 -15.42
C GLU A 255 -7.31 -7.21 -14.75
N PRO A 256 -7.14 -6.06 -15.41
CA PRO A 256 -6.55 -4.90 -14.77
C PRO A 256 -7.63 -4.21 -13.94
N LEU A 257 -7.57 -4.40 -12.61
CA LEU A 257 -8.54 -3.82 -11.69
C LEU A 257 -7.97 -2.59 -11.02
N MET A 258 -8.85 -1.64 -10.71
CA MET A 258 -8.55 -0.46 -9.94
C MET A 258 -9.45 -0.44 -8.70
N MET A 259 -8.83 -0.36 -7.53
CA MET A 259 -9.50 -0.06 -6.29
C MET A 259 -9.32 1.42 -5.94
N ILE A 260 -10.37 2.06 -5.46
CA ILE A 260 -10.37 3.48 -5.09
C ILE A 260 -11.21 3.72 -3.86
N ASN A 261 -10.90 4.79 -3.16
CA ASN A 261 -11.64 5.26 -2.00
C ASN A 261 -12.50 6.47 -2.35
N THR A 262 -13.78 6.44 -1.96
CA THR A 262 -14.71 7.58 -2.12
C THR A 262 -15.93 7.37 -1.20
N GLN A 263 -16.93 8.26 -1.27
CA GLN A 263 -18.13 8.20 -0.44
C GLN A 263 -18.83 6.83 -0.53
N SER A 264 -19.43 6.41 0.59
CA SER A 264 -19.97 5.06 0.76
C SER A 264 -21.49 5.06 0.97
N ARG A 265 -22.16 4.01 0.45
CA ARG A 265 -23.56 3.71 0.77
C ARG A 265 -23.68 3.05 2.14
N TYR A 266 -22.68 2.27 2.52
CA TYR A 266 -22.75 1.44 3.73
C TYR A 266 -22.10 2.10 4.96
N ALA A 267 -21.15 3.01 4.75
CA ALA A 267 -20.35 3.71 5.74
C ALA A 267 -20.26 5.22 5.41
N CYS A 268 -19.33 5.95 6.03
CA CYS A 268 -19.03 7.33 5.60
C CYS A 268 -18.13 7.32 4.36
N PHE A 269 -17.06 6.53 4.39
CA PHE A 269 -16.08 6.43 3.31
C PHE A 269 -15.77 4.96 3.04
N GLY A 270 -15.75 4.58 1.77
CA GLY A 270 -15.74 3.18 1.35
C GLY A 270 -14.65 2.88 0.34
N LEU A 271 -14.54 1.59 0.02
CA LEU A 271 -13.68 1.08 -1.03
C LEU A 271 -14.53 0.59 -2.19
N TRP A 272 -14.14 0.96 -3.40
CA TRP A 272 -14.81 0.59 -4.63
C TRP A 272 -13.82 -0.09 -5.57
N ILE A 273 -14.31 -1.00 -6.41
CA ILE A 273 -13.53 -1.69 -7.42
C ILE A 273 -14.16 -1.49 -8.81
N ILE A 274 -13.32 -1.35 -9.82
CA ILE A 274 -13.72 -1.24 -11.22
C ILE A 274 -12.66 -1.87 -12.13
N ASP A 275 -13.10 -2.42 -13.25
CA ASP A 275 -12.19 -2.82 -14.32
C ASP A 275 -11.65 -1.59 -15.04
N LEU A 276 -10.33 -1.44 -15.05
CA LEU A 276 -9.65 -0.25 -15.55
C LEU A 276 -9.89 -0.04 -17.05
N ARG A 277 -10.24 -1.08 -17.81
CA ARG A 277 -10.62 -1.00 -19.22
C ARG A 277 -11.93 -0.26 -19.45
N THR A 278 -12.73 -0.04 -18.42
CA THR A 278 -13.92 0.83 -18.50
C THR A 278 -13.53 2.30 -18.44
N LEU A 279 -12.45 2.64 -17.73
CA LEU A 279 -11.98 4.02 -17.57
C LEU A 279 -10.93 4.40 -18.64
N TYR A 280 -10.18 3.42 -19.14
CA TYR A 280 -9.15 3.59 -20.16
C TYR A 280 -9.33 2.58 -21.30
N PRO A 281 -10.17 2.90 -22.30
CA PRO A 281 -10.51 2.00 -23.42
C PRO A 281 -9.33 1.40 -24.21
N PRO A 282 -8.19 2.10 -24.43
CA PRO A 282 -7.05 1.52 -25.16
C PRO A 282 -6.54 0.20 -24.57
N LEU A 283 -6.71 -0.02 -23.25
CA LEU A 283 -6.32 -1.25 -22.58
C LEU A 283 -7.13 -2.46 -23.04
N GLN A 284 -8.40 -2.27 -23.42
CA GLN A 284 -9.21 -3.35 -24.00
C GLN A 284 -8.62 -3.83 -25.33
N SER A 285 -8.22 -2.90 -26.20
CA SER A 285 -7.59 -3.22 -27.48
C SER A 285 -6.26 -3.94 -27.28
N LEU A 286 -5.42 -3.46 -26.35
CA LEU A 286 -4.14 -4.09 -26.00
C LEU A 286 -4.31 -5.54 -25.52
N LEU A 287 -5.25 -5.80 -24.62
CA LEU A 287 -5.47 -7.17 -24.12
C LEU A 287 -6.10 -8.08 -25.17
N SER A 288 -6.90 -7.52 -26.09
CA SER A 288 -7.52 -8.31 -27.17
C SER A 288 -6.53 -8.65 -28.28
N SER A 289 -5.41 -7.92 -28.38
CA SER A 289 -4.35 -8.16 -29.36
C SER A 289 -3.28 -9.16 -28.89
N SER A 290 -3.61 -10.03 -27.93
CA SER A 290 -2.68 -11.07 -27.48
C SER A 290 -2.20 -11.92 -28.68
N PRO A 291 -0.88 -12.05 -28.91
CA PRO A 291 -0.34 -12.87 -30.01
C PRO A 291 -0.66 -14.36 -29.89
N THR A 292 -0.96 -14.81 -28.67
CA THR A 292 -1.09 -16.21 -28.25
C THR A 292 -2.54 -16.59 -27.97
N LEU A 293 -3.35 -15.65 -27.49
CA LEU A 293 -4.80 -15.82 -27.25
C LEU A 293 -5.60 -14.70 -27.95
N PRO A 294 -5.64 -14.67 -29.30
CA PRO A 294 -6.38 -13.65 -30.05
C PRO A 294 -7.89 -13.82 -29.81
N SER A 295 -8.44 -13.06 -28.87
CA SER A 295 -9.88 -13.00 -28.53
C SER A 295 -10.18 -11.72 -27.74
N LEU A 296 -11.41 -11.52 -27.26
CA LEU A 296 -11.92 -10.30 -26.60
C LEU A 296 -11.22 -9.89 -25.26
N GLY A 297 -10.03 -10.41 -24.97
CA GLY A 297 -9.37 -10.30 -23.67
C GLY A 297 -10.16 -11.00 -22.55
N PRO A 298 -9.70 -10.90 -21.29
CA PRO A 298 -10.44 -11.46 -20.14
C PRO A 298 -11.83 -10.83 -20.03
N LEU A 299 -12.85 -11.58 -19.61
CA LEU A 299 -14.16 -10.98 -19.30
C LEU A 299 -14.03 -9.92 -18.19
N LYS A 300 -14.85 -8.86 -18.22
CA LYS A 300 -14.88 -7.82 -17.18
C LYS A 300 -15.77 -8.27 -16.01
N SER A 301 -15.18 -8.62 -14.88
CA SER A 301 -15.90 -8.97 -13.65
C SER A 301 -16.51 -7.74 -12.97
N TYR A 302 -15.90 -6.56 -13.15
CA TYR A 302 -16.34 -5.30 -12.57
C TYR A 302 -16.52 -4.22 -13.65
N PRO A 303 -17.47 -4.38 -14.59
CA PRO A 303 -17.64 -3.44 -15.71
C PRO A 303 -18.12 -2.06 -15.23
N THR A 304 -18.71 -1.99 -14.04
CA THR A 304 -19.18 -0.77 -13.36
C THR A 304 -18.51 -0.63 -12.00
N LEU A 305 -18.47 0.60 -11.48
CA LEU A 305 -17.96 0.89 -10.14
C LEU A 305 -18.79 0.12 -9.10
N THR A 306 -18.13 -0.78 -8.37
CA THR A 306 -18.77 -1.72 -7.42
C THR A 306 -18.23 -1.46 -6.01
N GLU A 307 -19.10 -1.17 -5.05
CA GLU A 307 -18.71 -0.94 -3.67
C GLU A 307 -18.36 -2.26 -2.98
N LEU A 308 -17.19 -2.33 -2.37
CA LEU A 308 -16.78 -3.47 -1.56
C LEU A 308 -17.32 -3.29 -0.15
N THR A 309 -18.04 -4.28 0.37
CA THR A 309 -18.61 -4.23 1.72
C THR A 309 -18.43 -5.54 2.46
N ARG A 310 -18.02 -5.44 3.73
CA ARG A 310 -17.93 -6.59 4.63
C ARG A 310 -19.28 -6.96 5.24
N ASN A 311 -19.37 -8.23 5.64
CA ASN A 311 -20.51 -8.89 6.25
C ASN A 311 -20.07 -9.55 7.58
N PRO A 312 -20.88 -9.51 8.66
CA PRO A 312 -22.18 -8.84 8.79
C PRO A 312 -22.11 -7.32 8.91
N ALA A 313 -23.25 -6.64 8.72
CA ALA A 313 -23.30 -5.18 8.60
C ALA A 313 -22.85 -4.42 9.85
N ASP A 314 -23.02 -5.04 11.02
CA ASP A 314 -22.55 -4.58 12.34
C ASP A 314 -21.02 -4.61 12.48
N THR A 315 -20.30 -5.30 11.60
CA THR A 315 -18.82 -5.32 11.60
C THR A 315 -18.20 -4.17 10.82
N ARG A 316 -19.00 -3.34 10.15
CA ARG A 316 -18.52 -2.24 9.31
C ARG A 316 -17.95 -1.10 10.14
N SER A 317 -16.84 -0.53 9.70
CA SER A 317 -16.28 0.70 10.25
C SER A 317 -16.84 1.92 9.54
N ALA A 318 -16.80 3.09 10.20
CA ALA A 318 -17.22 4.34 9.57
C ALA A 318 -16.36 4.71 8.35
N ILE A 319 -15.08 4.32 8.36
CA ILE A 319 -14.17 4.45 7.21
C ILE A 319 -13.63 3.07 6.87
N GLU A 320 -14.00 2.57 5.69
CA GLU A 320 -13.40 1.38 5.10
C GLU A 320 -12.26 1.81 4.17
N LYS A 321 -11.04 1.43 4.52
CA LYS A 321 -9.84 1.82 3.79
C LYS A 321 -8.77 0.75 3.91
N ASN A 322 -7.80 0.81 3.00
CA ASN A 322 -6.58 0.01 3.01
C ASN A 322 -6.76 -1.49 2.77
N TRP A 323 -7.97 -2.02 2.62
CA TRP A 323 -8.16 -3.45 2.32
C TRP A 323 -7.34 -3.90 1.11
N PHE A 324 -6.86 -5.14 1.12
CA PHE A 324 -6.22 -5.74 -0.05
C PHE A 324 -6.95 -6.98 -0.53
N LEU A 325 -6.94 -7.19 -1.84
CA LEU A 325 -7.45 -8.42 -2.47
C LEU A 325 -6.35 -9.44 -2.64
N PHE A 326 -6.73 -10.71 -2.62
CA PHE A 326 -5.89 -11.84 -3.01
C PHE A 326 -6.70 -12.90 -3.76
N PHE A 327 -6.01 -13.65 -4.62
CA PHE A 327 -6.61 -14.52 -5.63
C PHE A 327 -5.96 -15.92 -5.60
N PRO A 328 -6.54 -16.91 -4.89
CA PRO A 328 -5.99 -18.27 -4.84
C PRO A 328 -6.18 -19.05 -6.14
N SER A 329 -7.12 -18.61 -6.97
CA SER A 329 -7.37 -19.14 -8.31
C SER A 329 -7.98 -18.04 -9.17
N SER A 330 -8.13 -18.27 -10.47
CA SER A 330 -8.79 -17.32 -11.37
C SER A 330 -10.27 -17.12 -11.04
N GLY A 331 -10.94 -18.11 -10.47
CA GLY A 331 -12.37 -18.05 -10.13
C GLY A 331 -12.68 -17.41 -8.79
N GLU A 332 -11.67 -17.19 -7.94
CA GLU A 332 -11.88 -16.85 -6.54
C GLU A 332 -11.11 -15.61 -6.12
N SER A 333 -11.76 -14.78 -5.32
CA SER A 333 -11.17 -13.58 -4.75
C SER A 333 -11.56 -13.46 -3.29
N TYR A 334 -10.65 -12.92 -2.51
CA TYR A 334 -10.80 -12.72 -1.08
C TYR A 334 -10.34 -11.31 -0.74
N ILE A 335 -10.90 -10.75 0.33
CA ILE A 335 -10.53 -9.44 0.84
C ILE A 335 -10.04 -9.61 2.27
N HIS A 336 -8.90 -8.98 2.56
CA HIS A 336 -8.37 -8.86 3.91
C HIS A 336 -8.69 -7.46 4.46
N TYR A 337 -9.41 -7.40 5.59
CA TYR A 337 -9.95 -6.16 6.14
C TYR A 337 -9.06 -5.55 7.21
N ASP A 338 -8.72 -6.33 8.24
CA ASP A 338 -7.99 -5.85 9.41
C ASP A 338 -6.71 -6.67 9.59
N LEU A 339 -5.57 -6.02 9.87
CA LEU A 339 -4.32 -6.71 10.26
C LEU A 339 -4.34 -7.16 11.73
N HIS A 340 -5.12 -6.47 12.55
CA HIS A 340 -5.38 -6.72 13.96
C HIS A 340 -6.69 -6.00 14.32
N LEU A 341 -7.43 -6.50 15.30
CA LEU A 341 -8.61 -5.82 15.81
C LEU A 341 -8.30 -4.88 16.99
N PRO A 342 -9.12 -3.83 17.22
CA PRO A 342 -8.99 -2.95 18.38
C PRO A 342 -8.90 -3.72 19.69
N GLY A 343 -7.97 -3.34 20.56
CA GLY A 343 -7.65 -4.05 21.80
C GLY A 343 -6.58 -5.14 21.66
N GLY A 344 -6.10 -5.44 20.44
CA GLY A 344 -4.94 -6.31 20.20
C GLY A 344 -5.13 -7.80 20.53
N THR A 345 -6.32 -8.18 20.98
CA THR A 345 -6.64 -9.54 21.46
C THR A 345 -7.07 -10.50 20.34
N ARG A 346 -7.40 -10.00 19.14
CA ARG A 346 -7.81 -10.81 18.00
C ARG A 346 -7.01 -10.46 16.74
N GLY A 347 -6.72 -11.49 15.97
CA GLY A 347 -5.85 -11.44 14.79
C GLY A 347 -6.48 -10.72 13.61
N ARG A 348 -5.94 -10.99 12.42
CA ARG A 348 -6.46 -10.43 11.18
C ARG A 348 -7.91 -10.86 10.91
N THR A 349 -8.55 -10.22 9.93
CA THR A 349 -9.85 -10.62 9.40
C THR A 349 -9.81 -10.66 7.88
N PHE A 350 -10.46 -11.67 7.29
CA PHE A 350 -10.61 -11.78 5.84
C PHE A 350 -11.89 -12.53 5.48
N ALA A 351 -12.41 -12.31 4.29
CA ALA A 351 -13.60 -12.98 3.78
C ALA A 351 -13.49 -13.26 2.28
N LYS A 352 -14.29 -14.20 1.80
CA LYS A 352 -14.42 -14.47 0.37
C LYS A 352 -15.30 -13.40 -0.27
N LEU A 353 -14.83 -12.82 -1.37
CA LEU A 353 -15.60 -11.87 -2.16
C LEU A 353 -16.60 -12.64 -3.04
N LEU A 354 -17.86 -12.25 -2.91
CA LEU A 354 -18.99 -12.74 -3.69
C LEU A 354 -19.28 -11.76 -4.83
N GLY A 355 -20.32 -12.03 -5.61
CA GLY A 355 -20.80 -11.10 -6.63
C GLY A 355 -21.24 -9.76 -6.02
N ASN A 356 -21.17 -8.70 -6.83
CA ASN A 356 -21.65 -7.35 -6.50
C ASN A 356 -20.99 -6.70 -5.27
N GLY A 357 -19.74 -7.06 -4.96
CA GLY A 357 -18.98 -6.41 -3.87
C GLY A 357 -19.33 -6.88 -2.46
N LEU A 358 -20.27 -7.83 -2.33
CA LEU A 358 -20.64 -8.47 -1.07
C LEU A 358 -19.61 -9.54 -0.68
N THR A 359 -19.47 -9.83 0.61
CA THR A 359 -18.58 -10.91 1.07
C THR A 359 -19.28 -11.91 1.95
N THR A 360 -18.64 -13.06 2.16
CA THR A 360 -18.98 -13.96 3.28
C THR A 360 -18.72 -13.28 4.62
N THR A 361 -19.10 -13.95 5.71
CA THR A 361 -18.60 -13.63 7.05
C THR A 361 -17.08 -13.87 7.13
N ASN A 362 -16.45 -13.37 8.21
CA ASN A 362 -15.03 -13.60 8.49
C ASN A 362 -14.68 -15.10 8.45
N LEU A 363 -13.64 -15.44 7.70
CA LEU A 363 -13.13 -16.79 7.50
C LEU A 363 -11.82 -17.06 8.27
N THR A 364 -11.36 -16.09 9.07
CA THR A 364 -10.18 -16.29 9.91
C THR A 364 -10.45 -17.38 10.95
N ASP A 365 -9.51 -18.31 11.11
CA ASP A 365 -9.61 -19.36 12.11
C ASP A 365 -9.71 -18.74 13.52
N PRO A 366 -10.73 -19.07 14.33
CA PRO A 366 -10.87 -18.53 15.69
C PRO A 366 -9.70 -18.81 16.63
N LEU A 367 -8.87 -19.83 16.32
CA LEU A 367 -7.67 -20.19 17.06
C LEU A 367 -6.40 -19.58 16.47
N GLU A 368 -6.48 -18.86 15.34
CA GLU A 368 -5.33 -18.15 14.77
C GLU A 368 -4.88 -17.05 15.73
N GLN A 369 -3.62 -17.13 16.14
CA GLN A 369 -3.00 -16.12 16.98
C GLN A 369 -2.57 -14.91 16.14
N PRO A 370 -2.71 -13.67 16.65
CA PRO A 370 -2.29 -12.46 15.95
C PRO A 370 -0.82 -12.52 15.53
N CYS A 371 -0.55 -12.43 14.23
CA CYS A 371 0.84 -12.37 13.77
C CYS A 371 1.46 -10.98 13.97
N ILE A 372 0.67 -9.92 13.83
CA ILE A 372 1.06 -8.56 14.16
C ILE A 372 0.48 -8.24 15.53
N LYS A 373 1.37 -7.99 16.50
CA LYS A 373 0.97 -7.55 17.83
C LYS A 373 0.89 -6.03 17.86
N VAL A 374 -0.11 -5.50 18.55
CA VAL A 374 -0.11 -4.10 18.97
C VAL A 374 0.94 -3.98 20.07
N LEU A 375 2.02 -3.24 19.81
CA LEU A 375 3.06 -3.03 20.81
C LEU A 375 2.51 -2.11 21.90
N THR A 376 2.64 -2.53 23.15
CA THR A 376 2.24 -1.71 24.30
C THR A 376 3.38 -0.76 24.69
N GLU A 377 3.08 0.25 25.51
CA GLU A 377 4.11 1.16 26.03
C GLU A 377 5.21 0.48 26.85
N ALA A 378 4.92 -0.73 27.37
CA ALA A 378 5.86 -1.55 28.11
C ALA A 378 6.84 -2.31 27.19
N ASP A 379 6.43 -2.62 25.96
CA ASP A 379 7.25 -3.35 24.98
C ASP A 379 8.27 -2.44 24.28
N GLU A 380 7.98 -1.13 24.18
CA GLU A 380 8.85 -0.13 23.53
C GLU A 380 8.95 1.14 24.40
N PRO A 381 9.94 1.21 25.32
CA PRO A 381 10.12 2.36 26.20
C PRO A 381 10.62 3.62 25.49
N ASP A 382 11.13 3.50 24.25
CA ASP A 382 11.55 4.64 23.45
C ASP A 382 10.33 5.37 22.86
N ASN A 383 10.10 6.61 23.31
CA ASN A 383 9.02 7.46 22.83
C ASN A 383 9.03 7.67 21.30
N ARG A 384 10.17 7.50 20.61
CA ARG A 384 10.26 7.57 19.13
C ARG A 384 9.72 6.32 18.43
N LYS A 385 9.44 5.26 19.18
CA LYS A 385 8.94 3.95 18.73
C LYS A 385 7.53 3.62 19.23
N ARG A 386 6.94 4.49 20.06
CA ARG A 386 5.58 4.31 20.61
C ARG A 386 4.48 4.70 19.60
N HIS A 387 3.33 4.03 19.73
CA HIS A 387 2.04 4.40 19.11
C HIS A 387 1.98 4.41 17.57
N GLY A 388 2.66 3.48 16.91
CA GLY A 388 2.47 3.23 15.48
C GLY A 388 1.21 2.40 15.19
N THR A 389 0.39 2.83 14.24
CA THR A 389 -0.79 2.08 13.76
C THR A 389 -0.44 1.26 12.52
N TRP A 390 -0.92 0.02 12.46
CA TRP A 390 -0.69 -0.85 11.30
C TRP A 390 -1.73 -0.60 10.22
N HIS A 391 -1.27 -0.43 8.99
CA HIS A 391 -2.11 -0.24 7.81
C HIS A 391 -1.66 -1.19 6.72
N GLN A 392 -2.61 -1.86 6.07
CA GLN A 392 -2.35 -2.44 4.76
C GLN A 392 -1.96 -1.33 3.77
N ALA A 393 -0.97 -1.58 2.94
CA ALA A 393 -0.41 -0.56 2.05
C ALA A 393 -0.75 -0.83 0.57
N THR A 394 -0.61 -2.07 0.14
CA THR A 394 -0.71 -2.48 -1.26
C THR A 394 -1.73 -3.60 -1.45
N ASN A 395 -2.07 -3.92 -2.71
CA ASN A 395 -2.64 -5.22 -3.06
C ASN A 395 -1.65 -6.36 -2.71
N SER A 396 -2.11 -7.62 -2.88
CA SER A 396 -1.23 -8.79 -2.76
C SER A 396 -0.68 -9.24 -4.11
N LEU A 397 0.45 -9.94 -4.07
CA LEU A 397 1.00 -10.74 -5.16
C LEU A 397 1.07 -12.21 -4.74
N ARG A 398 0.99 -13.10 -5.73
CA ARG A 398 1.21 -14.53 -5.54
C ARG A 398 2.66 -14.86 -5.89
N LEU A 399 3.38 -15.52 -4.98
CA LEU A 399 4.79 -15.83 -5.11
C LEU A 399 5.03 -17.34 -4.99
N VAL A 400 5.75 -17.89 -5.96
CA VAL A 400 6.31 -19.23 -5.92
C VAL A 400 7.71 -19.17 -5.31
N LEU A 401 7.94 -19.97 -4.28
CA LEU A 401 9.15 -19.98 -3.46
C LEU A 401 10.30 -20.78 -4.09
N CYS A 402 10.50 -20.61 -5.39
CA CYS A 402 11.69 -21.05 -6.10
C CYS A 402 12.03 -20.04 -7.20
N ASN A 403 13.20 -20.17 -7.83
CA ASN A 403 13.61 -19.29 -8.90
C ASN A 403 13.02 -19.76 -10.23
N ARG A 404 12.40 -18.86 -11.00
CA ARG A 404 11.92 -19.13 -12.37
C ARG A 404 13.06 -19.56 -13.30
N SER A 405 14.28 -19.10 -13.02
CA SER A 405 15.47 -19.51 -13.76
C SER A 405 15.79 -21.00 -13.61
N ASP A 406 15.32 -21.66 -12.55
CA ASP A 406 15.53 -23.09 -12.28
C ASP A 406 14.54 -23.94 -13.10
N PRO A 407 15.00 -24.81 -14.02
CA PRO A 407 14.12 -25.67 -14.82
C PRO A 407 13.27 -26.66 -14.01
N SER A 408 13.68 -26.97 -12.77
CA SER A 408 12.95 -27.86 -11.87
C SER A 408 11.84 -27.16 -11.09
N CYS A 409 11.86 -25.82 -11.07
CA CYS A 409 10.90 -25.01 -10.34
C CYS A 409 9.51 -25.09 -10.97
N LYS A 410 8.55 -25.59 -10.20
CA LYS A 410 7.14 -25.65 -10.56
C LYS A 410 6.32 -25.05 -9.44
N ALA A 411 5.29 -24.29 -9.81
CA ALA A 411 4.30 -23.80 -8.86
C ALA A 411 3.51 -24.98 -8.29
N LYS A 412 3.51 -25.12 -6.97
CA LYS A 412 2.78 -26.13 -6.22
C LYS A 412 2.11 -25.47 -5.01
N PRO A 413 1.01 -26.03 -4.49
CA PRO A 413 0.37 -25.51 -3.28
C PRO A 413 1.34 -25.24 -2.11
N GLU A 414 2.25 -26.18 -1.85
CA GLU A 414 3.20 -26.15 -0.74
C GLU A 414 4.29 -25.08 -0.87
N ASN A 415 4.68 -24.70 -2.09
CA ASN A 415 5.71 -23.69 -2.32
C ASN A 415 5.13 -22.37 -2.83
N THR A 416 3.82 -22.14 -2.67
CA THR A 416 3.18 -20.91 -3.13
C THR A 416 2.56 -20.13 -1.98
N VAL A 417 2.85 -18.84 -1.93
CA VAL A 417 2.41 -17.91 -0.89
C VAL A 417 1.82 -16.66 -1.52
N PHE A 418 1.11 -15.88 -0.73
CA PHE A 418 0.84 -14.49 -1.03
C PHE A 418 1.78 -13.59 -0.25
N LEU A 419 2.12 -12.43 -0.83
CA LEU A 419 2.80 -11.35 -0.13
C LEU A 419 2.12 -10.01 -0.35
N ALA A 420 2.22 -9.12 0.62
CA ALA A 420 1.78 -7.74 0.51
C ALA A 420 2.65 -6.83 1.38
N VAL A 421 2.61 -5.53 1.07
CA VAL A 421 3.23 -4.51 1.91
C VAL A 421 2.22 -4.05 2.97
N VAL A 422 2.70 -3.92 4.19
CA VAL A 422 1.99 -3.25 5.28
C VAL A 422 2.89 -2.16 5.84
N HIS A 423 2.27 -1.12 6.38
CA HIS A 423 2.97 -0.03 7.02
C HIS A 423 2.68 0.00 8.51
N ARG A 424 3.71 0.32 9.30
CA ARG A 424 3.53 0.88 10.63
C ARG A 424 3.65 2.40 10.52
N LYS A 425 2.50 3.09 10.65
CA LYS A 425 2.40 4.56 10.56
C LYS A 425 2.53 5.17 11.94
N PHE A 426 3.45 6.11 12.10
CA PHE A 426 3.59 6.90 13.31
C PHE A 426 2.87 8.24 13.15
N PRO A 427 1.95 8.58 14.06
CA PRO A 427 1.20 9.82 13.98
C PRO A 427 2.03 11.03 14.45
N ASN A 428 1.67 12.21 13.97
CA ASN A 428 2.38 13.46 14.20
C ASN A 428 1.97 14.24 15.47
N TRP A 429 1.10 13.68 16.32
CA TRP A 429 0.50 14.41 17.46
C TRP A 429 1.51 14.86 18.53
N LEU A 430 2.66 14.18 18.62
CA LEU A 430 3.79 14.57 19.48
C LEU A 430 4.76 15.56 18.80
N GLN A 431 4.38 16.19 17.68
CA GLN A 431 5.26 16.99 16.82
C GLN A 431 6.48 16.21 16.30
N LEU A 432 6.39 14.88 16.26
CA LEU A 432 7.38 14.03 15.61
C LEU A 432 7.14 14.01 14.10
N PRO A 433 8.19 13.84 13.28
CA PRO A 433 8.03 13.67 11.83
C PRO A 433 7.07 12.51 11.53
N LEU A 434 6.12 12.74 10.63
CA LEU A 434 5.28 11.67 10.08
C LEU A 434 6.20 10.61 9.48
N ARG A 435 6.02 9.34 9.87
CA ARG A 435 6.85 8.22 9.41
C ARG A 435 5.99 7.01 9.08
N TYR A 436 6.29 6.38 7.97
CA TYR A 436 5.81 5.04 7.66
C TYR A 436 7.01 4.10 7.63
N GLU A 437 6.84 2.95 8.27
CA GLU A 437 7.81 1.87 8.22
C GLU A 437 7.24 0.74 7.38
N ARG A 438 8.01 0.32 6.38
CA ARG A 438 7.60 -0.67 5.38
C ARG A 438 7.93 -2.09 5.85
N PHE A 439 6.91 -2.93 5.97
CA PHE A 439 7.04 -4.35 6.27
C PHE A 439 6.38 -5.18 5.18
N PHE A 440 6.85 -6.40 4.98
CA PHE A 440 6.22 -7.40 4.13
C PHE A 440 5.57 -8.47 5.00
N ILE A 441 4.38 -8.89 4.61
CA ILE A 441 3.67 -10.01 5.23
C ILE A 441 3.52 -11.13 4.20
N VAL A 442 3.58 -12.37 4.68
CA VAL A 442 3.45 -13.57 3.86
C VAL A 442 2.46 -14.54 4.48
N TRP A 443 1.56 -15.10 3.67
CA TRP A 443 0.60 -16.11 4.10
C TRP A 443 0.38 -17.17 3.01
N GLN A 444 -0.14 -18.33 3.40
CA GLN A 444 -0.34 -19.46 2.49
C GLN A 444 -1.25 -19.08 1.31
N ALA A 445 -0.93 -19.58 0.11
CA ALA A 445 -1.79 -19.39 -1.06
C ALA A 445 -3.00 -20.33 -1.11
N THR A 446 -3.08 -21.28 -0.20
CA THR A 446 -4.18 -22.24 -0.06
C THR A 446 -4.92 -22.05 1.25
N PRO A 447 -6.22 -22.41 1.32
CA PRO A 447 -6.95 -22.49 2.59
C PRO A 447 -6.19 -23.34 3.62
N PRO A 448 -6.19 -22.96 4.91
CA PRO A 448 -6.95 -21.86 5.52
C PRO A 448 -6.26 -20.48 5.41
N PHE A 449 -5.32 -20.31 4.47
CA PHE A 449 -4.59 -19.07 4.21
C PHE A 449 -3.73 -18.61 5.39
N ALA A 450 -3.19 -19.53 6.18
CA ALA A 450 -2.52 -19.22 7.44
C ALA A 450 -1.39 -18.20 7.26
N MET A 451 -1.29 -17.24 8.19
CA MET A 451 -0.17 -16.30 8.23
C MET A 451 1.14 -17.06 8.50
N ILE A 452 2.12 -16.85 7.63
CA ILE A 452 3.43 -17.52 7.71
C ILE A 452 4.41 -16.64 8.46
N GLY A 453 4.55 -15.39 8.04
CA GLY A 453 5.53 -14.48 8.61
C GLY A 453 5.31 -13.02 8.26
N VAL A 454 6.04 -12.19 8.98
CA VAL A 454 6.14 -10.73 8.76
C VAL A 454 7.61 -10.37 8.78
N SER A 455 8.07 -9.38 8.01
CA SER A 455 9.46 -8.91 8.09
C SER A 455 9.83 -8.64 9.54
N ARG A 456 10.99 -9.17 9.96
CA ARG A 456 11.50 -8.94 11.33
C ARG A 456 11.87 -7.48 11.55
N HIS A 457 12.31 -6.80 10.49
CA HIS A 457 12.73 -5.41 10.48
C HIS A 457 12.04 -4.66 9.34
N PRO A 458 11.77 -3.34 9.49
CA PRO A 458 11.29 -2.53 8.38
C PRO A 458 12.36 -2.35 7.31
N LEU A 459 11.93 -2.18 6.06
CA LEU A 459 12.82 -2.10 4.89
C LEU A 459 12.98 -0.67 4.37
N LEU A 460 14.23 -0.30 4.05
CA LEU A 460 14.59 0.90 3.31
C LEU A 460 15.30 0.54 1.99
N MET A 461 15.12 1.38 0.99
CA MET A 461 15.94 1.38 -0.22
C MET A 461 17.30 2.05 0.02
N ALA A 462 18.26 1.86 -0.88
CA ALA A 462 19.64 2.29 -0.72
C ALA A 462 19.81 3.79 -0.49
N ASN A 463 19.02 4.62 -1.17
CA ASN A 463 19.00 6.09 -1.05
C ASN A 463 17.82 6.62 -0.20
N GLU A 464 17.09 5.73 0.51
CA GLU A 464 15.97 6.11 1.36
C GLU A 464 16.42 6.39 2.80
N THR A 465 15.64 7.17 3.53
CA THR A 465 16.01 7.67 4.85
C THR A 465 14.86 7.45 5.81
N ALA A 466 15.12 6.90 6.99
CA ALA A 466 14.12 6.79 8.04
C ALA A 466 13.90 8.16 8.67
N SER A 467 12.68 8.68 8.51
CA SER A 467 12.27 9.96 9.10
C SER A 467 12.31 9.93 10.63
N GLY A 468 12.80 11.01 11.24
CA GLY A 468 13.00 11.11 12.69
C GLY A 468 14.36 10.66 13.23
N TRP A 469 15.30 10.28 12.36
CA TRP A 469 16.70 9.97 12.73
C TRP A 469 17.70 10.88 12.01
N PHE A 470 18.86 11.08 12.65
CA PHE A 470 19.97 11.83 12.06
C PHE A 470 20.65 11.09 10.90
N ALA A 471 21.44 11.83 10.12
CA ALA A 471 22.16 11.26 8.98
C ALA A 471 23.19 10.21 9.42
N SER A 472 23.93 10.51 10.50
CA SER A 472 24.88 9.57 11.10
C SER A 472 24.21 8.27 11.59
N GLU A 473 22.95 8.34 12.04
CA GLU A 473 22.20 7.18 12.52
C GLU A 473 21.68 6.33 11.35
N ASN A 474 21.13 6.97 10.31
CA ASN A 474 20.65 6.28 9.11
C ASN A 474 21.75 5.59 8.29
N TRP A 475 22.95 6.17 8.31
CA TRP A 475 24.12 5.72 7.54
C TRP A 475 25.24 5.17 8.43
N SER A 476 24.93 4.73 9.65
CA SER A 476 25.95 4.17 10.54
C SER A 476 26.62 2.96 9.89
N ASP A 477 27.96 2.94 9.89
CA ASP A 477 28.82 2.06 9.09
C ASP A 477 28.76 0.55 9.43
N ASP A 478 27.74 0.08 10.17
CA ASP A 478 27.49 -1.35 10.45
C ASP A 478 26.79 -2.08 9.27
N SER A 479 26.38 -1.37 8.21
CA SER A 479 25.83 -1.97 6.99
C SER A 479 26.96 -2.23 5.98
N THR A 480 27.13 -3.49 5.59
CA THR A 480 28.20 -4.08 4.76
C THR A 480 28.43 -3.49 3.35
N ASN A 481 27.80 -2.36 2.99
CA ASN A 481 27.94 -1.69 1.70
C ASN A 481 28.62 -0.32 1.83
N ALA A 482 29.84 -0.32 2.38
CA ALA A 482 30.66 0.89 2.56
C ALA A 482 30.90 1.66 1.24
N ALA A 483 30.95 0.97 0.09
CA ALA A 483 31.16 1.58 -1.23
C ALA A 483 29.95 2.43 -1.68
N THR A 484 28.72 1.90 -1.55
CA THR A 484 27.48 2.59 -1.92
C THR A 484 27.19 3.75 -0.95
N VAL A 485 27.50 3.57 0.33
CA VAL A 485 27.40 4.62 1.35
C VAL A 485 28.43 5.73 1.11
N ALA A 486 29.67 5.40 0.72
CA ALA A 486 30.70 6.39 0.41
C ALA A 486 30.35 7.23 -0.83
N GLU A 487 29.81 6.62 -1.88
CA GLU A 487 29.40 7.33 -3.10
C GLU A 487 28.15 8.19 -2.85
N THR A 488 27.19 7.71 -2.06
CA THR A 488 26.01 8.48 -1.66
C THR A 488 26.37 9.63 -0.70
N LYS A 489 27.25 9.40 0.29
CA LYS A 489 27.83 10.45 1.17
C LYS A 489 28.57 11.51 0.35
N ARG A 490 29.25 11.13 -0.74
CA ARG A 490 29.96 12.07 -1.63
C ARG A 490 29.00 12.92 -2.46
N LYS A 491 27.88 12.36 -2.94
CA LYS A 491 26.86 13.10 -3.70
C LYS A 491 25.98 13.98 -2.80
N THR A 492 25.73 13.59 -1.55
CA THR A 492 24.89 14.35 -0.60
C THR A 492 25.63 15.45 0.17
N ARG A 493 26.97 15.39 0.29
CA ARG A 493 27.77 16.48 0.88
C ARG A 493 27.62 17.83 0.17
N ASN A 494 27.20 17.82 -1.09
CA ASN A 494 26.96 19.03 -1.88
C ASN A 494 25.54 19.61 -1.71
N ALA A 495 24.65 18.94 -0.97
CA ALA A 495 23.33 19.45 -0.60
C ALA A 495 23.42 20.16 0.76
N THR A 496 23.98 21.37 0.77
CA THR A 496 23.96 22.27 1.94
C THR A 496 22.54 22.76 2.26
N GLU A 497 22.28 22.89 3.57
CA GLU A 497 21.03 23.09 4.32
C GLU A 497 19.97 24.07 3.78
N PRO A 498 18.73 23.94 4.29
CA PRO A 498 18.18 25.06 5.06
C PRO A 498 17.38 24.57 6.27
N TYR A 499 17.99 24.43 7.45
CA TYR A 499 17.37 24.66 8.78
C TYR A 499 18.43 24.36 9.85
N GLY A 500 18.97 25.45 10.43
CA GLY A 500 20.16 25.43 11.28
C GLY A 500 20.19 24.30 12.30
N GLY A 501 21.25 23.48 12.23
CA GLY A 501 21.75 22.65 13.31
C GLY A 501 20.89 21.45 13.73
N LYS A 502 19.68 21.30 13.18
CA LYS A 502 18.82 20.11 13.33
C LYS A 502 18.24 19.73 11.96
N SER A 503 19.10 19.30 11.05
CA SER A 503 18.71 18.86 9.72
C SER A 503 17.95 17.53 9.81
N TYR A 504 16.62 17.58 9.77
CA TYR A 504 15.78 16.42 9.46
C TYR A 504 15.77 16.24 7.94
N TRP A 505 16.83 15.61 7.43
CA TRP A 505 17.11 15.37 6.01
C TRP A 505 16.31 14.18 5.43
N ALA A 506 15.21 13.78 6.06
CA ALA A 506 14.53 12.54 5.73
C ALA A 506 13.17 12.75 5.04
N TYR A 507 13.04 12.20 3.83
CA TYR A 507 11.79 12.19 3.09
C TYR A 507 10.77 11.28 3.77
N PHE A 508 9.53 11.74 3.88
CA PHE A 508 8.38 10.93 4.22
C PHE A 508 8.03 10.05 3.02
N THR A 509 8.32 8.76 3.11
CA THR A 509 8.05 7.78 2.04
C THR A 509 7.06 6.72 2.49
N TYR A 510 6.22 6.26 1.57
CA TYR A 510 5.27 5.17 1.80
C TYR A 510 4.98 4.45 0.48
N THR A 511 4.76 3.15 0.54
CA THR A 511 4.46 2.32 -0.63
C THR A 511 2.96 2.22 -0.90
N VAL A 512 2.53 2.54 -2.10
CA VAL A 512 1.11 2.58 -2.48
C VAL A 512 0.70 1.43 -3.41
N SER A 513 1.66 0.82 -4.12
CA SER A 513 1.40 -0.33 -4.98
C SER A 513 2.56 -1.31 -5.02
N ILE A 514 2.23 -2.54 -5.41
CA ILE A 514 3.19 -3.61 -5.66
C ILE A 514 2.77 -4.37 -6.92
N SER A 515 3.71 -4.57 -7.84
CA SER A 515 3.48 -5.32 -9.07
C SER A 515 4.75 -5.99 -9.51
N TYR A 516 4.65 -7.15 -10.15
CA TYR A 516 5.80 -7.75 -10.81
C TYR A 516 6.20 -6.92 -12.04
N ALA A 517 7.50 -6.77 -12.26
CA ALA A 517 8.07 -6.15 -13.44
C ALA A 517 8.01 -7.15 -14.60
N TRP A 518 6.85 -7.32 -15.23
CA TRP A 518 6.72 -8.19 -16.41
C TRP A 518 7.27 -7.53 -17.67
N GLY A 519 7.54 -8.34 -18.70
CA GLY A 519 8.10 -7.87 -19.98
C GLY A 519 9.14 -8.80 -20.62
N ARG A 520 9.29 -10.05 -20.15
CA ARG A 520 10.18 -11.00 -20.81
C ARG A 520 9.48 -11.58 -22.05
N PRO A 521 10.14 -11.57 -23.23
CA PRO A 521 9.59 -12.19 -24.43
C PRO A 521 9.46 -13.72 -24.26
N LEU A 522 8.57 -14.31 -25.07
CA LEU A 522 8.36 -15.76 -25.21
C LEU A 522 9.67 -16.55 -25.08
N ARG A 523 9.76 -17.48 -24.12
CA ARG A 523 10.81 -18.53 -24.17
C ARG A 523 10.59 -19.35 -25.44
N LYS A 524 11.65 -19.62 -26.21
CA LYS A 524 11.61 -20.62 -27.30
C LYS A 524 11.11 -21.95 -26.71
N GLY A 525 9.90 -22.36 -27.08
CA GLY A 525 9.28 -23.61 -26.63
C GLY A 525 8.39 -23.53 -25.38
N GLY A 526 8.06 -22.34 -24.86
CA GLY A 526 7.10 -22.14 -23.76
C GLY A 526 6.03 -21.10 -24.08
N SER A 527 4.90 -21.12 -23.36
CA SER A 527 3.94 -20.01 -23.35
C SER A 527 4.58 -18.79 -22.70
N GLY A 528 4.39 -17.60 -23.28
CA GLY A 528 4.79 -16.34 -22.66
C GLY A 528 3.92 -16.06 -21.44
N ASP A 529 4.35 -15.17 -20.56
CA ASP A 529 3.51 -14.77 -19.43
C ASP A 529 2.30 -14.02 -19.98
N GLU A 530 1.12 -14.62 -19.81
CA GLU A 530 -0.15 -14.05 -20.25
C GLU A 530 -0.69 -13.08 -19.20
N ALA A 531 -1.72 -12.31 -19.57
CA ALA A 531 -2.39 -11.41 -18.64
C ALA A 531 -2.80 -12.12 -17.32
N HIS A 532 -3.21 -13.40 -17.39
CA HIS A 532 -3.61 -14.19 -16.22
C HIS A 532 -2.45 -14.56 -15.28
N ASP A 533 -1.22 -14.60 -15.79
CA ASP A 533 -0.03 -14.89 -15.00
C ASP A 533 0.55 -13.64 -14.34
N MET A 534 0.07 -12.44 -14.72
CA MET A 534 0.69 -11.17 -14.29
C MET A 534 0.60 -10.87 -12.78
N HIS A 535 -0.13 -11.68 -12.02
CA HIS A 535 -0.20 -11.61 -10.57
C HIS A 535 0.68 -12.67 -9.86
N VAL A 536 1.38 -13.54 -10.60
CA VAL A 536 2.16 -14.70 -10.10
C VAL A 536 3.63 -14.58 -10.46
N GLY A 537 4.52 -14.47 -9.49
CA GLY A 537 5.97 -14.43 -9.76
C GLY A 537 6.77 -15.42 -8.94
N PHE A 538 8.09 -15.36 -9.10
CA PHE A 538 9.08 -16.24 -8.50
C PHE A 538 10.11 -15.42 -7.72
N LEU A 539 10.96 -16.08 -6.91
CA LEU A 539 11.90 -15.39 -6.02
C LEU A 539 12.92 -14.49 -6.77
N ASP A 540 13.29 -14.86 -7.99
CA ASP A 540 14.23 -14.15 -8.85
C ASP A 540 13.56 -13.13 -9.80
N ASP A 541 12.23 -13.03 -9.79
CA ASP A 541 11.50 -11.99 -10.51
C ASP A 541 11.65 -10.65 -9.79
N ASP A 542 11.70 -9.55 -10.55
CA ASP A 542 11.68 -8.22 -9.93
C ASP A 542 10.25 -7.78 -9.69
N VAL A 543 10.07 -7.07 -8.59
CA VAL A 543 8.87 -6.40 -8.14
C VAL A 543 9.12 -4.90 -8.22
N VAL A 544 8.19 -4.17 -8.82
CA VAL A 544 8.15 -2.72 -8.80
C VAL A 544 7.24 -2.26 -7.66
N LEU A 545 7.78 -1.41 -6.80
CA LEU A 545 7.08 -0.77 -5.69
C LEU A 545 6.79 0.68 -6.07
N GLY A 546 5.52 1.08 -6.10
CA GLY A 546 5.12 2.47 -6.24
C GLY A 546 5.28 3.20 -4.91
N ILE A 547 6.03 4.30 -4.87
CA ILE A 547 6.42 5.01 -3.65
C ILE A 547 5.93 6.47 -3.73
N GLY A 548 5.10 6.88 -2.78
CA GLY A 548 4.80 8.29 -2.55
C GLY A 548 5.91 8.97 -1.74
N VAL A 549 6.18 10.24 -2.03
CA VAL A 549 7.24 11.05 -1.40
C VAL A 549 6.65 12.37 -0.93
N ASP A 550 6.66 12.63 0.37
CA ASP A 550 6.22 13.89 1.02
C ASP A 550 4.80 14.37 0.62
N ASP A 551 3.92 13.46 0.20
CA ASP A 551 2.61 13.80 -0.38
C ASP A 551 2.69 14.81 -1.56
N LYS A 552 3.86 14.92 -2.21
CA LYS A 552 4.16 15.91 -3.25
C LYS A 552 4.97 15.34 -4.42
N GLY A 553 5.42 14.11 -4.28
CA GLY A 553 6.25 13.43 -5.25
C GLY A 553 5.91 11.96 -5.36
N GLN A 554 6.51 11.36 -6.37
CA GLN A 554 6.28 9.98 -6.75
C GLN A 554 7.57 9.38 -7.25
N ALA A 555 7.78 8.14 -6.87
CA ALA A 555 8.97 7.39 -7.19
C ALA A 555 8.61 5.91 -7.29
N TYR A 556 9.56 5.11 -7.75
CA TYR A 556 9.48 3.66 -7.67
C TYR A 556 10.80 3.07 -7.21
N SER A 557 10.76 1.82 -6.77
CA SER A 557 11.95 0.98 -6.63
C SER A 557 11.67 -0.38 -7.27
N ARG A 558 12.72 -0.98 -7.83
CA ARG A 558 12.68 -2.33 -8.41
C ARG A 558 13.54 -3.24 -7.57
N VAL A 559 12.96 -4.31 -7.03
CA VAL A 559 13.59 -5.21 -6.07
C VAL A 559 13.28 -6.67 -6.40
N LYS A 560 14.20 -7.60 -6.18
CA LYS A 560 13.91 -9.04 -6.30
C LYS A 560 12.85 -9.45 -5.29
N ALA A 561 11.90 -10.28 -5.70
CA ALA A 561 10.85 -10.76 -4.80
C ALA A 561 11.45 -11.46 -3.57
N GLY A 562 12.51 -12.26 -3.75
CA GLY A 562 13.20 -12.95 -2.66
C GLY A 562 13.81 -12.01 -1.61
N ASP A 563 14.34 -10.85 -2.03
CA ASP A 563 14.92 -9.87 -1.10
C ASP A 563 13.84 -9.20 -0.24
N LEU A 564 12.62 -9.04 -0.77
CA LEU A 564 11.48 -8.45 -0.05
C LEU A 564 10.91 -9.38 1.02
N VAL A 565 11.00 -10.70 0.80
CA VAL A 565 10.48 -11.73 1.71
C VAL A 565 11.58 -12.42 2.52
N ALA A 566 12.81 -11.93 2.47
CA ALA A 566 13.89 -12.39 3.35
C ALA A 566 13.74 -11.83 4.77
N CYS A 567 14.38 -12.48 5.74
CA CYS A 567 14.41 -12.06 7.14
C CYS A 567 13.02 -11.88 7.78
N LEU A 568 12.11 -12.81 7.53
CA LEU A 568 10.83 -12.85 8.23
C LEU A 568 11.02 -13.33 9.68
N ARG A 569 10.10 -12.92 10.56
CA ARG A 569 9.78 -13.64 11.79
C ARG A 569 8.56 -14.52 11.53
N ALA A 570 8.59 -15.75 12.03
CA ALA A 570 7.45 -16.64 11.97
C ALA A 570 6.26 -16.09 12.76
N CYS A 571 5.06 -16.28 12.22
CA CYS A 571 3.83 -16.04 12.93
C CYS A 571 3.59 -17.16 13.97
N PRO A 572 2.92 -16.86 15.10
CA PRO A 572 2.64 -17.85 16.15
C PRO A 572 1.72 -18.99 15.71
N GLY A 573 1.00 -18.87 14.59
CA GLY A 573 0.12 -19.91 14.08
C GLY A 573 -1.15 -20.03 14.92
N ARG A 574 -1.55 -21.26 15.29
CA ARG A 574 -2.79 -21.56 16.02
C ARG A 574 -2.51 -21.93 17.47
N VAL A 575 -3.44 -21.64 18.39
CA VAL A 575 -3.40 -22.20 19.76
C VAL A 575 -3.88 -23.66 19.71
N GLU A 576 -3.19 -24.58 20.39
CA GLU A 576 -3.71 -25.92 20.62
C GLU A 576 -4.89 -25.86 21.58
N LYS A 577 -6.02 -26.49 21.24
CA LYS A 577 -7.10 -26.70 22.22
C LYS A 577 -6.54 -27.63 23.30
N SER A 578 -6.28 -27.11 24.50
CA SER A 578 -6.02 -27.94 25.67
C SER A 578 -7.23 -28.86 25.87
N GLY A 579 -7.01 -30.17 25.77
CA GLY A 579 -8.05 -31.20 25.87
C GLY A 579 -8.59 -31.38 27.28
N THR A 580 -9.13 -30.33 27.89
CA THR A 580 -9.82 -30.36 29.17
C THR A 580 -11.14 -29.59 29.07
N GLU A 581 -12.08 -30.18 28.34
CA GLU A 581 -13.51 -30.07 28.65
C GLU A 581 -13.99 -31.47 29.01
N HIS A 582 -13.74 -31.85 30.27
CA HIS A 582 -14.59 -32.77 31.00
C HIS A 582 -15.44 -31.91 31.93
N GLU A 583 -16.65 -31.57 31.49
CA GLU A 583 -17.93 -31.81 32.18
C GLU A 583 -19.09 -31.21 31.37
#